data_AF-A0A671T6U3-F1
#
_entry.id   AF-A0A671T6U3-F1
#
_cell.length_a   1.000
_cell.length_b   1.000
_cell.length_c   1.000
_cell.angle_alpha   90.00
_cell.angle_beta   90.00
_cell.angle_gamma   90.00
#
_symmetry.space_group_name_H-M   'P 1'
#
loop_
_entity.id
_entity.type
_entity.pdbx_description
1 polymer ?
#
loop_
_entity_poly.entity_id
_entity_poly.type
_entity_poly.pdbx_seq_one_letter_code
_entity_poly.pdbx_strand_id
1 'polypeptide(L)'
;INPHPWFYCVFLQSILLCFKDKLLPQAIDYLQKAFRVRRQSGPILLSRQCATNQYLRKRDDPHRYCQGPCADITKCGPVVVPEQHLQQCRVCSESGKSCGPAGSPDGEGVVRADFVLYVSAMTTERCGQENIVAYAAYCQLESELDRPIAGYANLCPNMISTQPQEFEGMLSTVKHEIIHALGFSAGLFAFYHDDDGKPLTPRSASGLPAYNESLGLYQWSDKVIKRATRLWDIRGGHMVRHTVHLLATPRVVEETRRHFNCPILEGMELENQGGAGTEFNHWEKRLLENESITGSHTQNRVFSRMTLAIMEDTVWYRANYSMAENLEWGRGLGCDFVMKSCKFWKDQHRHTRPTLSPYCDSVRSAPLQLTCRQDQLAVAVCNLQKFPHVLPAEYQYFDHIPGVPEEDLPAYGGAVEIADYCPFSQEFSWHVGGEYQHSSYCRIQENQPATWRNYGAEQYGPGSVCLYQKSPFVMEQCTKRMTYPDWGSGCYKVSCTAQGLLVWVQNESYPCVRTGQVINVSIRMNGWVYSGQLICPTCSDFCSVCPLPHEISPQNTTKSARLDPCSRSSCLVVNLWQLLLTLTPLLIGFLLCGRD
;
A
#
# COMPACT_ATOMS: atom_id res chain seq x y z
N ILE A 1 -15.89 -10.51 24.94
CA ILE A 1 -15.99 -9.29 24.10
C ILE A 1 -17.09 -9.52 23.07
N ASN A 2 -18.25 -8.89 23.24
CA ASN A 2 -19.42 -9.07 22.36
C ASN A 2 -19.36 -8.12 21.15
N PRO A 3 -19.92 -8.51 19.98
CA PRO A 3 -19.99 -7.64 18.81
C PRO A 3 -21.12 -6.61 19.00
N HIS A 4 -20.76 -5.38 19.37
CA HIS A 4 -21.67 -4.24 19.40
C HIS A 4 -21.01 -3.02 18.74
N PRO A 5 -21.79 -2.06 18.19
CA PRO A 5 -21.26 -0.79 17.73
C PRO A 5 -20.62 -0.02 18.91
N TRP A 6 -19.38 0.40 18.74
CA TRP A 6 -18.57 1.03 19.79
C TRP A 6 -18.02 2.42 19.42
N PHE A 7 -18.11 2.78 18.15
CA PHE A 7 -17.53 3.99 17.59
C PHE A 7 -18.62 5.04 17.37
N TYR A 8 -18.45 6.26 17.88
CA TYR A 8 -19.39 7.36 17.70
C TYR A 8 -18.72 8.59 17.08
N CYS A 9 -19.37 9.19 16.09
CA CYS A 9 -18.85 10.40 15.42
C CYS A 9 -19.69 11.63 15.73
N VAL A 10 -19.00 12.72 16.05
CA VAL A 10 -19.60 14.02 16.28
C VAL A 10 -19.19 14.96 15.14
N PHE A 11 -20.17 15.44 14.38
CA PHE A 11 -19.95 16.38 13.28
C PHE A 11 -20.36 17.79 13.73
N LEU A 12 -19.43 18.74 13.66
CA LEU A 12 -19.64 20.08 14.22
C LEU A 12 -19.71 21.21 13.18
N GLN A 13 -19.60 20.88 11.88
CA GLN A 13 -19.71 21.81 10.76
C GLN A 13 -20.34 21.15 9.50
N SER A 14 -20.66 21.96 8.49
CA SER A 14 -21.13 21.54 7.16
C SER A 14 -20.06 20.76 6.40
N ILE A 15 -19.91 19.48 6.74
CA ILE A 15 -19.07 18.54 6.02
C ILE A 15 -19.82 18.07 4.76
N LEU A 16 -19.11 17.89 3.63
CA LEU A 16 -19.72 17.41 2.37
C LEU A 16 -20.60 16.18 2.63
N LEU A 17 -21.81 16.15 2.06
CA LEU A 17 -22.74 15.01 2.21
C LEU A 17 -22.09 13.68 1.82
N CYS A 18 -21.29 13.64 0.74
CA CYS A 18 -20.56 12.43 0.35
C CYS A 18 -19.66 11.89 1.47
N PHE A 19 -19.02 12.79 2.22
CA PHE A 19 -18.13 12.39 3.31
C PHE A 19 -18.91 11.89 4.52
N LYS A 20 -19.92 12.67 4.94
CA LYS A 20 -20.77 12.37 6.08
C LYS A 20 -21.56 11.08 5.88
N ASP A 21 -22.07 10.85 4.67
CA ASP A 21 -23.05 9.80 4.39
C ASP A 21 -22.43 8.56 3.73
N LYS A 22 -21.18 8.63 3.23
CA LYS A 22 -20.49 7.47 2.61
C LYS A 22 -19.12 7.16 3.21
N LEU A 23 -18.14 8.06 3.06
CA LEU A 23 -16.74 7.76 3.38
C LEU A 23 -16.55 7.37 4.85
N LEU A 24 -17.00 8.23 5.77
CA LEU A 24 -16.79 8.00 7.19
C LEU A 24 -17.61 6.79 7.72
N PRO A 25 -18.90 6.63 7.38
CA PRO A 25 -19.63 5.41 7.73
C PRO A 25 -18.96 4.11 7.26
N GLN A 26 -18.40 4.08 6.04
CA GLN A 26 -17.69 2.90 5.54
C GLN A 26 -16.37 2.65 6.27
N ALA A 27 -15.60 3.70 6.57
CA ALA A 27 -14.37 3.57 7.35
C ALA A 27 -14.67 3.03 8.76
N ILE A 28 -15.71 3.54 9.41
CA ILE A 28 -16.14 3.09 10.74
C ILE A 28 -16.65 1.66 10.71
N ASP A 29 -17.47 1.29 9.72
CA ASP A 29 -17.95 -0.09 9.58
C ASP A 29 -16.80 -1.08 9.43
N TYR A 30 -15.78 -0.74 8.62
CA TYR A 30 -14.55 -1.53 8.53
C TYR A 30 -13.87 -1.67 9.90
N LEU A 31 -13.61 -0.56 10.59
CA LEU A 31 -12.89 -0.57 11.87
C LEU A 31 -13.66 -1.31 12.98
N GLN A 32 -14.99 -1.19 13.01
CA GLN A 32 -15.84 -1.93 13.94
C GLN A 32 -15.84 -3.44 13.69
N LYS A 33 -15.63 -3.88 12.44
CA LYS A 33 -15.48 -5.29 12.08
C LYS A 33 -14.05 -5.80 12.32
N ALA A 34 -13.06 -4.94 12.12
CA ALA A 34 -11.65 -5.25 12.31
C ALA A 34 -11.27 -5.31 13.80
N PHE A 35 -11.84 -4.44 14.64
CA PHE A 35 -11.46 -4.30 16.04
C PHE A 35 -12.66 -4.39 16.97
N ARG A 36 -12.53 -5.26 17.98
CA ARG A 36 -13.49 -5.36 19.09
C ARG A 36 -12.88 -4.79 20.36
N VAL A 37 -13.62 -3.92 21.04
CA VAL A 37 -13.15 -3.22 22.24
C VAL A 37 -13.80 -3.76 23.51
N ARG A 38 -13.15 -3.62 24.66
CA ARG A 38 -13.79 -3.83 25.96
C ARG A 38 -14.80 -2.71 26.19
N ARG A 39 -16.05 -3.08 26.41
CA ARG A 39 -17.14 -2.12 26.61
C ARG A 39 -16.93 -1.30 27.89
N GLN A 40 -17.04 0.01 27.76
CA GLN A 40 -17.01 0.95 28.86
C GLN A 40 -18.38 0.99 29.57
N SER A 41 -18.36 1.14 30.89
CA SER A 41 -19.58 1.28 31.69
C SER A 41 -20.00 2.75 31.77
N GLY A 42 -21.20 3.05 31.26
CA GLY A 42 -21.77 4.40 31.32
C GLY A 42 -21.44 5.29 30.11
N PRO A 43 -21.85 6.57 30.14
CA PRO A 43 -21.55 7.52 29.08
C PRO A 43 -20.07 7.96 29.11
N ILE A 44 -19.50 8.26 27.94
CA ILE A 44 -18.19 8.91 27.84
C ILE A 44 -18.35 10.39 28.17
N LEU A 45 -17.68 10.82 29.24
CA LEU A 45 -17.55 12.22 29.62
C LEU A 45 -16.06 12.60 29.58
N LEU A 46 -15.74 13.70 28.90
CA LEU A 46 -14.37 14.15 28.73
C LEU A 46 -13.98 15.19 29.79
N SER A 47 -12.79 15.06 30.36
CA SER A 47 -12.29 16.04 31.32
C SER A 47 -12.04 17.39 30.63
N ARG A 48 -12.26 18.50 31.34
CA ARG A 48 -11.98 19.82 30.78
C ARG A 48 -10.47 20.05 30.60
N GLN A 49 -10.12 20.90 29.65
CA GLN A 49 -8.75 21.38 29.47
C GLN A 49 -8.40 22.38 30.58
N CYS A 50 -7.14 22.39 31.04
CA CYS A 50 -6.71 23.39 32.03
C CYS A 50 -6.22 24.65 31.33
N ALA A 51 -6.53 25.82 31.89
CA ALA A 51 -6.10 27.10 31.31
C ALA A 51 -4.56 27.19 31.18
N THR A 52 -3.84 26.56 32.10
CA THR A 52 -2.37 26.49 32.15
C THR A 52 -1.78 25.27 31.46
N ASN A 53 -2.61 24.35 30.93
CA ASN A 53 -2.22 23.00 30.49
C ASN A 53 -1.46 22.17 31.55
N GLN A 54 -1.54 22.54 32.83
CA GLN A 54 -0.94 21.80 33.94
C GLN A 54 -1.96 20.89 34.58
N TYR A 55 -1.66 19.59 34.59
CA TYR A 55 -2.55 18.53 35.04
C TYR A 55 -1.98 17.82 36.26
N LEU A 56 -2.85 17.51 37.22
CA LEU A 56 -2.54 16.72 38.40
C LEU A 56 -3.43 15.47 38.41
N ARG A 57 -2.84 14.34 38.81
CA ARG A 57 -3.57 13.09 39.05
C ARG A 57 -3.32 12.69 40.49
N LYS A 58 -4.40 12.44 41.24
CA LYS A 58 -4.29 11.91 42.60
C LYS A 58 -4.15 10.40 42.55
N ARG A 59 -3.44 9.84 43.52
CA ARG A 59 -3.36 8.40 43.71
C ARG A 59 -4.77 7.86 43.97
N ASP A 60 -5.13 6.78 43.26
CA ASP A 60 -6.42 6.10 43.38
C ASP A 60 -7.66 6.95 43.01
N ASP A 61 -7.48 8.07 42.30
CA ASP A 61 -8.55 8.87 41.73
C ASP A 61 -8.52 8.77 40.19
N PRO A 62 -9.62 8.37 39.53
CA PRO A 62 -9.66 8.28 38.08
C PRO A 62 -9.73 9.66 37.40
N HIS A 63 -9.96 10.75 38.13
CA HIS A 63 -10.15 12.08 37.56
C HIS A 63 -8.83 12.84 37.36
N ARG A 64 -8.81 13.64 36.29
CA ARG A 64 -7.77 14.63 36.03
C ARG A 64 -8.14 15.97 36.67
N TYR A 65 -7.21 16.56 37.40
CA TYR A 65 -7.36 17.86 38.05
C TYR A 65 -6.52 18.93 37.35
N CYS A 66 -7.01 20.16 37.32
CA CYS A 66 -6.25 21.33 36.89
C CYS A 66 -5.47 21.96 38.03
N GLN A 67 -4.22 22.32 37.78
CA GLN A 67 -3.49 23.25 38.62
C GLN A 67 -3.93 24.67 38.23
N GLY A 68 -4.86 25.24 39.00
CA GLY A 68 -5.58 26.47 38.65
C GLY A 68 -6.93 26.20 37.94
N PRO A 69 -7.51 27.21 37.25
CA PRO A 69 -8.83 27.09 36.63
C PRO A 69 -8.82 26.20 35.38
N CYS A 70 -9.96 25.57 35.08
CA CYS A 70 -10.20 25.01 33.75
C CYS A 70 -10.27 26.12 32.70
N ALA A 71 -9.91 25.80 31.47
CA ALA A 71 -10.12 26.67 30.33
C ALA A 71 -11.61 26.83 30.04
N ASP A 72 -12.02 28.02 29.59
CA ASP A 72 -13.40 28.31 29.21
C ASP A 72 -13.87 27.43 28.04
N ILE A 73 -12.95 27.02 27.16
CA ILE A 73 -13.23 26.19 25.98
C ILE A 73 -12.32 24.97 26.03
N THR A 74 -12.92 23.78 26.02
CA THR A 74 -12.19 22.52 25.86
C THR A 74 -12.18 22.12 24.39
N LYS A 75 -11.00 21.84 23.85
CA LYS A 75 -10.82 21.41 22.45
C LYS A 75 -10.30 19.98 22.36
N CYS A 76 -10.63 19.32 21.26
CA CYS A 76 -10.07 18.06 20.82
C CYS A 76 -9.56 18.25 19.39
N GLY A 77 -8.25 18.49 19.26
CA GLY A 77 -7.66 18.99 18.02
C GLY A 77 -8.23 20.38 17.64
N PRO A 78 -8.63 20.61 16.37
CA PRO A 78 -9.22 21.88 15.96
C PRO A 78 -10.68 22.05 16.44
N VAL A 79 -11.27 21.01 17.03
CA VAL A 79 -12.71 20.95 17.30
C VAL A 79 -13.03 21.35 18.74
N VAL A 80 -14.05 22.18 18.93
CA VAL A 80 -14.60 22.50 20.26
C VAL A 80 -15.49 21.36 20.73
N VAL A 81 -15.21 20.83 21.92
CA VAL A 81 -16.00 19.75 22.51
C VAL A 81 -17.32 20.33 23.05
N PRO A 82 -18.48 19.75 22.70
CA PRO A 82 -19.77 20.19 23.24
C PRO A 82 -19.81 20.12 24.77
N GLU A 83 -20.38 21.13 25.41
CA GLU A 83 -20.50 21.21 26.87
C GLU A 83 -21.19 19.98 27.49
N GLN A 84 -22.18 19.42 26.79
CA GLN A 84 -22.89 18.20 27.22
C GLN A 84 -22.01 16.93 27.23
N HIS A 85 -20.83 16.94 26.58
CA HIS A 85 -19.87 15.83 26.61
C HIS A 85 -18.80 16.01 27.69
N LEU A 86 -18.79 17.14 28.41
CA LEU A 86 -17.75 17.48 29.37
C LEU A 86 -18.14 17.10 30.80
N GLN A 87 -17.14 16.66 31.55
CA GLN A 87 -17.22 16.54 32.99
C GLN A 87 -17.23 17.94 33.64
N GLN A 88 -17.75 18.00 34.87
CA GLN A 88 -17.56 19.12 35.78
C GLN A 88 -16.07 19.39 35.94
N CYS A 89 -15.70 20.67 35.92
CA CYS A 89 -14.32 21.08 36.11
C CYS A 89 -13.82 20.59 37.47
N ARG A 90 -12.59 20.09 37.54
CA ARG A 90 -11.95 19.67 38.78
C ARG A 90 -10.63 20.40 38.93
N VAL A 91 -10.50 21.17 40.00
CA VAL A 91 -9.34 22.03 40.25
C VAL A 91 -8.65 21.65 41.54
N CYS A 92 -7.34 21.83 41.57
CA CYS A 92 -6.50 21.74 42.75
C CYS A 92 -5.85 23.10 43.04
N SER A 93 -5.61 23.39 44.31
CA SER A 93 -4.71 24.47 44.73
C SER A 93 -3.30 24.24 44.18
N GLU A 94 -2.49 25.30 44.04
CA GLU A 94 -1.10 25.19 43.57
C GLU A 94 -0.25 24.20 44.38
N SER A 95 -0.57 24.05 45.67
CA SER A 95 0.08 23.07 46.56
C SER A 95 -0.42 21.63 46.41
N GLY A 96 -1.45 21.39 45.58
CA GLY A 96 -2.09 20.08 45.40
C GLY A 96 -2.89 19.55 46.60
N LYS A 97 -2.94 20.32 47.71
CA LYS A 97 -3.54 19.89 48.99
C LYS A 97 -5.06 19.98 49.03
N SER A 98 -5.65 20.97 48.36
CA SER A 98 -7.10 21.14 48.29
C SER A 98 -7.54 20.95 46.84
N CYS A 99 -8.41 19.97 46.58
CA CYS A 99 -8.98 19.79 45.25
C CYS A 99 -10.45 19.45 45.33
N GLY A 100 -11.22 19.94 44.36
CA GLY A 100 -12.65 19.73 44.32
C GLY A 100 -13.27 20.09 42.96
N PRO A 101 -14.56 19.80 42.81
CA PRO A 101 -15.31 20.25 41.64
C PRO A 101 -15.46 21.77 41.62
N ALA A 102 -15.54 22.34 40.42
CA ALA A 102 -15.79 23.74 40.16
C ALA A 102 -16.72 23.88 38.93
N GLY A 103 -17.52 24.94 38.90
CA GLY A 103 -18.41 25.23 37.76
C GLY A 103 -19.57 24.25 37.59
N SER A 104 -20.12 24.23 36.38
CA SER A 104 -21.30 23.44 36.00
C SER A 104 -21.11 21.93 36.26
N PRO A 105 -22.18 21.20 36.62
CA PRO A 105 -22.13 19.75 36.79
C PRO A 105 -21.78 19.03 35.48
N ASP A 106 -21.53 17.72 35.58
CA ASP A 106 -21.32 16.85 34.43
C ASP A 106 -22.46 16.99 33.40
N GLY A 107 -22.11 16.99 32.11
CA GLY A 107 -23.08 16.85 31.04
C GLY A 107 -23.69 15.44 30.96
N GLU A 108 -24.55 15.21 29.97
CA GLU A 108 -25.16 13.88 29.73
C GLU A 108 -24.14 12.84 29.24
N GLY A 109 -23.06 13.30 28.60
CA GLY A 109 -22.03 12.47 27.99
C GLY A 109 -22.51 11.73 26.74
N VAL A 110 -21.59 11.00 26.10
CA VAL A 110 -21.91 10.20 24.91
C VAL A 110 -22.26 8.77 25.34
N VAL A 111 -23.55 8.43 25.26
CA VAL A 111 -24.05 7.09 25.60
C VAL A 111 -23.79 6.08 24.49
N ARG A 112 -23.62 4.80 24.87
CA ARG A 112 -23.42 3.66 23.95
C ARG A 112 -22.23 3.84 23.00
N ALA A 113 -21.15 4.45 23.49
CA ALA A 113 -19.89 4.60 22.79
C ALA A 113 -18.75 4.16 23.69
N ASP A 114 -17.71 3.57 23.09
CA ASP A 114 -16.44 3.24 23.73
C ASP A 114 -15.30 4.14 23.19
N PHE A 115 -15.53 4.83 22.07
CA PHE A 115 -14.67 5.86 21.51
C PHE A 115 -15.50 6.95 20.82
N VAL A 116 -15.11 8.22 21.01
CA VAL A 116 -15.74 9.38 20.36
C VAL A 116 -14.76 10.05 19.41
N LEU A 117 -15.08 10.07 18.11
CA LEU A 117 -14.31 10.80 17.11
C LEU A 117 -14.99 12.14 16.78
N TYR A 118 -14.27 13.23 17.01
CA TYR A 118 -14.66 14.58 16.60
C TYR A 118 -14.15 14.85 15.19
N VAL A 119 -15.06 15.07 14.25
CA VAL A 119 -14.69 15.21 12.84
C VAL A 119 -14.91 16.63 12.35
N SER A 120 -13.90 17.18 11.68
CA SER A 120 -13.94 18.50 11.07
C SER A 120 -13.36 18.52 9.66
N ALA A 121 -13.71 19.54 8.90
CA ALA A 121 -13.11 19.87 7.62
C ALA A 121 -12.64 21.33 7.65
N MET A 122 -11.64 21.62 8.48
CA MET A 122 -11.14 22.98 8.71
C MET A 122 -9.80 23.18 7.99
N THR A 123 -9.68 24.30 7.28
CA THR A 123 -8.38 24.76 6.78
C THR A 123 -7.57 25.25 7.98
N THR A 124 -6.51 24.51 8.29
CA THR A 124 -5.58 24.80 9.39
C THR A 124 -4.18 25.00 8.85
N GLU A 125 -3.26 25.51 9.66
CA GLU A 125 -1.84 25.66 9.27
C GLU A 125 -1.24 24.34 8.76
N ARG A 126 -1.60 23.21 9.39
CA ARG A 126 -1.21 21.87 8.93
C ARG A 126 -1.71 21.56 7.52
N CYS A 127 -2.89 22.03 7.14
CA CYS A 127 -3.40 21.87 5.76
C CYS A 127 -2.66 22.72 4.73
N GLY A 128 -1.84 23.68 5.17
CA GLY A 128 -0.96 24.47 4.30
C GLY A 128 0.40 23.82 4.04
N GLN A 129 0.72 22.73 4.75
CA GLN A 129 1.93 21.94 4.48
C GLN A 129 1.68 21.01 3.27
N GLU A 130 2.71 20.86 2.43
CA GLU A 130 2.59 20.03 1.22
C GLU A 130 2.22 18.57 1.59
N ASN A 131 1.34 17.97 0.79
CA ASN A 131 0.93 16.55 0.87
C ASN A 131 0.09 16.13 2.10
N ILE A 132 -0.37 17.04 2.95
CA ILE A 132 -1.30 16.70 4.05
C ILE A 132 -2.76 16.72 3.57
N VAL A 133 -3.35 15.53 3.41
CA VAL A 133 -4.77 15.37 3.01
C VAL A 133 -5.71 15.39 4.21
N ALA A 134 -5.28 14.76 5.30
CA ALA A 134 -6.00 14.72 6.57
C ALA A 134 -4.99 14.53 7.70
N TYR A 135 -5.43 14.73 8.94
CA TYR A 135 -4.65 14.38 10.12
C TYR A 135 -5.59 14.04 11.28
N ALA A 136 -5.18 13.09 12.11
CA ALA A 136 -5.93 12.68 13.29
C ALA A 136 -5.02 12.34 14.47
N ALA A 137 -5.58 12.47 15.67
CA ALA A 137 -4.90 12.08 16.90
C ALA A 137 -5.90 11.82 18.02
N TYR A 138 -5.43 11.19 19.09
CA TYR A 138 -6.17 11.06 20.34
C TYR A 138 -6.23 12.40 21.09
N CYS A 139 -7.23 12.54 21.95
CA CYS A 139 -7.39 13.69 22.84
C CYS A 139 -7.38 13.30 24.31
N GLN A 140 -7.99 12.18 24.65
CA GLN A 140 -8.11 11.71 26.03
C GLN A 140 -8.03 10.19 26.11
N LEU A 141 -7.43 9.75 27.21
CA LEU A 141 -7.26 8.36 27.58
C LEU A 141 -8.17 8.05 28.78
N GLU A 142 -8.71 6.83 28.87
CA GLU A 142 -9.30 6.36 30.12
C GLU A 142 -8.24 6.12 31.19
N SER A 143 -8.70 5.99 32.45
CA SER A 143 -7.81 5.86 33.60
C SER A 143 -7.31 4.45 33.90
N GLU A 144 -7.99 3.39 33.40
CA GLU A 144 -7.70 1.98 33.71
C GLU A 144 -6.57 1.43 32.84
N LEU A 145 -6.71 1.47 31.51
CA LEU A 145 -5.71 0.91 30.57
C LEU A 145 -5.03 1.97 29.69
N ASP A 146 -5.18 3.26 30.01
CA ASP A 146 -4.72 4.38 29.18
C ASP A 146 -5.21 4.30 27.72
N ARG A 147 -6.37 3.66 27.49
CA ARG A 147 -6.94 3.50 26.16
C ARG A 147 -7.51 4.83 25.65
N PRO A 148 -7.30 5.21 24.38
CA PRO A 148 -8.00 6.33 23.78
C PRO A 148 -9.52 6.16 23.86
N ILE A 149 -10.20 7.15 24.43
CA ILE A 149 -11.67 7.24 24.51
C ILE A 149 -12.25 8.38 23.69
N ALA A 150 -11.39 9.32 23.30
CA ALA A 150 -11.75 10.36 22.35
C ALA A 150 -10.54 10.75 21.49
N GLY A 151 -10.82 11.08 20.24
CA GLY A 151 -9.87 11.62 19.30
C GLY A 151 -10.55 12.53 18.29
N TYR A 152 -9.77 13.09 17.39
CA TYR A 152 -10.28 13.91 16.31
C TYR A 152 -9.69 13.49 14.98
N ALA A 153 -10.41 13.79 13.91
CA ALA A 153 -9.91 13.73 12.54
C ALA A 153 -10.29 15.00 11.82
N ASN A 154 -9.31 15.68 11.24
CA ASN A 154 -9.53 16.85 10.41
C ASN A 154 -9.13 16.54 8.97
N LEU A 155 -10.05 16.80 8.04
CA LEU A 155 -9.79 16.70 6.62
C LEU A 155 -9.53 18.06 6.03
N CYS A 156 -8.46 18.18 5.24
CA CYS A 156 -8.11 19.44 4.60
C CYS A 156 -9.05 19.69 3.42
N PRO A 157 -9.90 20.75 3.45
CA PRO A 157 -11.00 20.89 2.49
C PRO A 157 -10.59 20.87 1.01
N ASN A 158 -9.43 21.46 0.70
CA ASN A 158 -8.91 21.57 -0.66
C ASN A 158 -8.44 20.22 -1.25
N MET A 159 -8.24 19.21 -0.40
CA MET A 159 -7.76 17.88 -0.78
C MET A 159 -8.90 16.85 -0.85
N ILE A 160 -10.14 17.26 -0.57
CA ILE A 160 -11.29 16.36 -0.62
C ILE A 160 -11.79 16.27 -2.06
N SER A 161 -11.55 15.13 -2.69
CA SER A 161 -12.08 14.83 -4.01
C SER A 161 -13.44 14.14 -3.95
N THR A 162 -14.32 14.50 -4.87
CA THR A 162 -15.62 13.85 -5.08
C THR A 162 -15.59 12.88 -6.26
N GLN A 163 -14.44 12.69 -6.90
CA GLN A 163 -14.32 11.81 -8.06
C GLN A 163 -14.43 10.34 -7.63
N PRO A 164 -15.27 9.51 -8.30
CA PRO A 164 -15.43 8.10 -7.96
C PRO A 164 -14.11 7.31 -7.98
N GLN A 165 -13.18 7.69 -8.86
CA GLN A 165 -11.88 7.03 -9.02
C GLN A 165 -10.96 7.23 -7.79
N GLU A 166 -11.15 8.32 -7.05
CA GLU A 166 -10.33 8.65 -5.87
C GLU A 166 -10.99 8.20 -4.56
N PHE A 167 -12.22 7.68 -4.62
CA PHE A 167 -12.99 7.27 -3.45
C PHE A 167 -12.26 6.23 -2.59
N GLU A 168 -11.72 5.16 -3.20
CA GLU A 168 -10.99 4.11 -2.47
C GLU A 168 -9.71 4.64 -1.82
N GLY A 169 -9.00 5.54 -2.51
CA GLY A 169 -7.83 6.23 -1.98
C GLY A 169 -8.19 7.04 -0.73
N MET A 170 -9.24 7.85 -0.82
CA MET A 170 -9.75 8.66 0.29
C MET A 170 -10.28 7.80 1.45
N LEU A 171 -11.00 6.72 1.16
CA LEU A 171 -11.50 5.80 2.17
C LEU A 171 -10.34 5.18 2.96
N SER A 172 -9.28 4.76 2.27
CA SER A 172 -8.07 4.25 2.91
C SER A 172 -7.37 5.33 3.75
N THR A 173 -7.40 6.61 3.34
CA THR A 173 -6.80 7.73 4.09
C THR A 173 -7.57 7.97 5.38
N VAL A 174 -8.90 8.00 5.31
CA VAL A 174 -9.73 8.16 6.52
C VAL A 174 -9.50 7.02 7.51
N LYS A 175 -9.40 5.76 7.03
CA LYS A 175 -9.09 4.62 7.89
C LYS A 175 -7.71 4.76 8.56
N HIS A 176 -6.70 5.17 7.79
CA HIS A 176 -5.34 5.44 8.27
C HIS A 176 -5.33 6.48 9.40
N GLU A 177 -5.97 7.63 9.18
CA GLU A 177 -6.07 8.68 10.19
C GLU A 177 -6.76 8.20 11.47
N ILE A 178 -7.89 7.48 11.34
CA ILE A 178 -8.60 6.98 12.51
C ILE A 178 -7.72 5.99 13.30
N ILE A 179 -6.88 5.18 12.64
CA ILE A 179 -5.96 4.26 13.33
C ILE A 179 -4.92 5.02 14.18
N HIS A 180 -4.45 6.18 13.73
CA HIS A 180 -3.61 7.05 14.57
C HIS A 180 -4.34 7.53 15.82
N ALA A 181 -5.61 7.93 15.69
CA ALA A 181 -6.42 8.34 16.82
C ALA A 181 -6.78 7.19 17.78
N LEU A 182 -6.82 5.94 17.27
CA LEU A 182 -7.13 4.74 18.06
C LEU A 182 -5.92 4.14 18.76
N GLY A 183 -4.71 4.23 18.21
CA GLY A 183 -3.56 3.68 18.93
C GLY A 183 -2.21 3.67 18.26
N PHE A 184 -2.13 3.71 16.92
CA PHE A 184 -0.84 3.74 16.24
C PHE A 184 -0.29 5.17 16.21
N SER A 185 0.38 5.61 17.27
CA SER A 185 0.97 6.95 17.31
C SER A 185 2.12 7.01 18.29
N ALA A 186 3.15 7.80 17.94
CA ALA A 186 4.29 8.07 18.81
C ALA A 186 3.88 8.59 20.19
N GLY A 187 2.76 9.33 20.28
CA GLY A 187 2.21 9.82 21.53
C GLY A 187 1.60 8.74 22.43
N LEU A 188 1.33 7.54 21.90
CA LEU A 188 0.60 6.47 22.57
C LEU A 188 1.46 5.24 22.91
N PHE A 189 2.61 5.04 22.26
CA PHE A 189 3.44 3.85 22.48
C PHE A 189 3.85 3.65 23.95
N ALA A 190 4.12 4.73 24.68
CA ALA A 190 4.47 4.64 26.10
C ALA A 190 3.32 4.15 26.99
N PHE A 191 2.08 4.15 26.49
CA PHE A 191 0.87 3.81 27.23
C PHE A 191 0.37 2.39 26.99
N TYR A 192 1.09 1.58 26.20
CA TYR A 192 0.69 0.20 25.95
C TYR A 192 0.82 -0.67 27.19
N HIS A 193 -0.03 -1.70 27.25
CA HIS A 193 -0.09 -2.68 28.32
C HIS A 193 0.15 -4.09 27.77
N ASP A 194 0.56 -5.02 28.63
CA ASP A 194 0.62 -6.43 28.30
C ASP A 194 -0.76 -7.10 28.40
N ASP A 195 -0.85 -8.39 28.02
CA ASP A 195 -2.10 -9.16 28.05
C ASP A 195 -2.70 -9.31 29.48
N ASP A 196 -1.90 -9.09 30.53
CA ASP A 196 -2.36 -9.05 31.93
C ASP A 196 -2.87 -7.66 32.35
N GLY A 197 -2.84 -6.67 31.45
CA GLY A 197 -3.22 -5.29 31.70
C GLY A 197 -2.19 -4.50 32.51
N LYS A 198 -0.92 -4.93 32.54
CA LYS A 198 0.17 -4.18 33.21
C LYS A 198 0.89 -3.28 32.20
N PRO A 199 1.27 -2.04 32.59
CA PRO A 199 2.01 -1.17 31.71
C PRO A 199 3.32 -1.79 31.20
N LEU A 200 3.55 -1.74 29.89
CA LEU A 200 4.84 -2.13 29.29
C LEU A 200 5.94 -1.12 29.61
N THR A 201 5.56 0.13 29.88
CA THR A 201 6.47 1.22 30.24
C THR A 201 6.36 1.57 31.73
N PRO A 202 7.49 1.73 32.44
CA PRO A 202 7.50 2.15 33.84
C PRO A 202 6.76 3.48 34.07
N ARG A 203 6.04 3.58 35.18
CA ARG A 203 5.26 4.77 35.56
C ARG A 203 5.93 5.53 36.70
N SER A 204 5.88 6.85 36.62
CA SER A 204 6.29 7.74 37.71
C SER A 204 5.23 7.79 38.81
N ALA A 205 5.49 8.55 39.89
CA ALA A 205 4.53 8.71 41.00
C ALA A 205 3.18 9.33 40.55
N SER A 206 3.13 10.02 39.42
CA SER A 206 1.89 10.56 38.84
C SER A 206 1.06 9.52 38.08
N GLY A 207 1.56 8.29 37.92
CA GLY A 207 0.93 7.24 37.10
C GLY A 207 1.21 7.37 35.60
N LEU A 208 1.94 8.40 35.17
CA LEU A 208 2.30 8.63 33.77
C LEU A 208 3.71 8.13 33.45
N PRO A 209 3.99 7.74 32.19
CA PRO A 209 5.35 7.50 31.72
C PRO A 209 6.22 8.77 31.83
N ALA A 210 7.53 8.61 31.74
CA ALA A 210 8.44 9.76 31.70
C ALA A 210 8.17 10.60 30.43
N TYR A 211 8.13 11.92 30.56
CA TYR A 211 7.94 12.82 29.42
C TYR A 211 9.29 13.40 28.97
N ASN A 212 9.57 13.37 27.67
CA ASN A 212 10.75 13.98 27.08
C ASN A 212 10.34 15.30 26.43
N GLU A 213 10.73 16.42 27.07
CA GLU A 213 10.39 17.76 26.61
C GLU A 213 11.00 18.10 25.24
N SER A 214 12.19 17.57 24.92
CA SER A 214 12.85 17.82 23.65
C SER A 214 12.14 17.16 22.47
N LEU A 215 11.59 15.96 22.69
CA LEU A 215 10.81 15.24 21.67
C LEU A 215 9.32 15.58 21.70
N GLY A 216 8.83 16.18 22.79
CA GLY A 216 7.41 16.41 23.00
C GLY A 216 6.60 15.12 23.24
N LEU A 217 7.25 14.01 23.61
CA LEU A 217 6.67 12.67 23.66
C LEU A 217 6.90 11.97 25.00
N TYR A 218 5.92 11.17 25.42
CA TYR A 218 6.12 10.20 26.49
C TYR A 218 7.08 9.11 26.03
N GLN A 219 8.09 8.83 26.85
CA GLN A 219 9.14 7.86 26.54
C GLN A 219 8.66 6.45 26.84
N TRP A 220 8.61 5.64 25.79
CA TRP A 220 8.35 4.20 25.84
C TRP A 220 9.54 3.43 26.43
N SER A 221 9.30 2.18 26.82
CA SER A 221 10.37 1.24 27.20
C SER A 221 10.85 0.41 26.00
N ASP A 222 11.98 -0.27 26.18
CA ASP A 222 12.52 -1.26 25.22
C ASP A 222 11.60 -2.46 24.97
N LYS A 223 10.53 -2.64 25.78
CA LYS A 223 9.50 -3.65 25.52
C LYS A 223 8.54 -3.24 24.40
N VAL A 224 8.42 -1.93 24.13
CA VAL A 224 7.53 -1.40 23.09
C VAL A 224 8.33 -1.04 21.86
N ILE A 225 9.33 -0.17 22.00
CA ILE A 225 10.22 0.20 20.90
C ILE A 225 11.67 0.02 21.34
N LYS A 226 12.41 -0.75 20.57
CA LYS A 226 13.82 -1.04 20.78
C LYS A 226 14.66 -0.42 19.69
N ARG A 227 15.79 0.18 20.06
CA ARG A 227 16.79 0.64 19.10
C ARG A 227 17.67 -0.53 18.65
N ALA A 228 17.93 -0.62 17.35
CA ALA A 228 18.88 -1.57 16.79
C ALA A 228 19.84 -0.89 15.80
N THR A 229 21.03 -1.47 15.63
CA THR A 229 21.97 -1.03 14.60
C THR A 229 22.15 -2.15 13.59
N ARG A 230 22.01 -1.81 12.31
CA ARG A 230 22.25 -2.69 11.16
C ARG A 230 23.57 -2.33 10.48
N LEU A 231 24.17 -3.31 9.83
CA LEU A 231 25.30 -3.09 8.91
C LEU A 231 24.73 -2.85 7.52
N TRP A 232 24.99 -1.67 6.97
CA TRP A 232 24.33 -1.14 5.77
C TRP A 232 25.32 -0.99 4.63
N ASP A 233 25.07 -1.67 3.51
CA ASP A 233 25.93 -1.63 2.33
C ASP A 233 25.61 -0.41 1.46
N ILE A 234 26.65 0.36 1.15
CA ILE A 234 26.57 1.60 0.39
C ILE A 234 27.57 1.56 -0.77
N ARG A 235 27.51 2.57 -1.63
CA ARG A 235 28.38 2.74 -2.79
C ARG A 235 29.87 2.64 -2.40
N GLY A 236 30.65 2.01 -3.26
CA GLY A 236 32.11 1.89 -3.14
C GLY A 236 32.57 0.71 -2.29
N GLY A 237 31.70 -0.27 -2.02
CA GLY A 237 32.03 -1.42 -1.17
C GLY A 237 32.24 -1.04 0.30
N HIS A 238 31.60 0.03 0.75
CA HIS A 238 31.65 0.49 2.13
C HIS A 238 30.42 0.01 2.91
N MET A 239 30.62 -0.28 4.19
CA MET A 239 29.54 -0.62 5.11
C MET A 239 29.47 0.43 6.21
N VAL A 240 28.27 0.95 6.48
CA VAL A 240 28.02 1.92 7.56
C VAL A 240 27.10 1.34 8.63
N ARG A 241 27.08 1.98 9.81
CA ARG A 241 26.16 1.65 10.90
C ARG A 241 24.88 2.44 10.70
N HIS A 242 23.79 1.75 10.38
CA HIS A 242 22.48 2.36 10.22
C HIS A 242 21.61 2.04 11.45
N THR A 243 20.99 3.05 12.05
CA THR A 243 20.24 2.89 13.31
C THR A 243 18.74 2.95 13.03
N VAL A 244 18.03 1.93 13.50
CA VAL A 244 16.58 1.79 13.30
C VAL A 244 15.86 1.68 14.64
N HIS A 245 14.56 1.98 14.62
CA HIS A 245 13.67 1.83 15.77
C HIS A 245 12.67 0.73 15.46
N LEU A 246 12.66 -0.31 16.29
CA LEU A 246 11.86 -1.52 16.10
C LEU A 246 10.70 -1.50 17.07
N LEU A 247 9.48 -1.57 16.56
CA LEU A 247 8.33 -1.92 17.38
C LEU A 247 8.41 -3.41 17.73
N ALA A 248 8.65 -3.70 19.01
CA ALA A 248 9.09 -5.00 19.52
C ALA A 248 8.01 -5.74 20.33
N THR A 249 6.74 -5.36 20.16
CA THR A 249 5.60 -5.98 20.86
C THR A 249 5.32 -7.41 20.34
N PRO A 250 4.74 -8.30 21.16
CA PRO A 250 4.75 -9.74 20.88
C PRO A 250 4.11 -10.16 19.55
N ARG A 251 2.90 -9.70 19.22
CA ARG A 251 2.20 -10.09 17.98
C ARG A 251 2.84 -9.43 16.77
N VAL A 252 3.34 -8.20 16.90
CA VAL A 252 4.09 -7.54 15.83
C VAL A 252 5.34 -8.35 15.50
N VAL A 253 6.11 -8.78 16.50
CA VAL A 253 7.30 -9.63 16.29
C VAL A 253 6.90 -10.93 15.58
N GLU A 254 5.83 -11.58 16.01
CA GLU A 254 5.33 -12.81 15.39
C GLU A 254 4.96 -12.61 13.91
N GLU A 255 4.11 -11.61 13.61
CA GLU A 255 3.67 -11.35 12.24
C GLU A 255 4.81 -10.82 11.36
N THR A 256 5.77 -10.08 11.92
CA THR A 256 7.00 -9.66 11.21
C THR A 256 7.83 -10.86 10.80
N ARG A 257 8.13 -11.77 11.72
CA ARG A 257 8.91 -12.99 11.44
C ARG A 257 8.22 -13.86 10.41
N ARG A 258 6.90 -14.00 10.52
CA ARG A 258 6.05 -14.75 9.59
C ARG A 258 6.03 -14.12 8.21
N HIS A 259 5.83 -12.80 8.12
CA HIS A 259 5.71 -12.07 6.85
C HIS A 259 6.99 -12.17 6.04
N PHE A 260 8.14 -11.81 6.63
CA PHE A 260 9.43 -11.84 5.93
C PHE A 260 10.07 -13.23 5.85
N ASN A 261 9.52 -14.23 6.54
CA ASN A 261 10.13 -15.56 6.72
C ASN A 261 11.55 -15.47 7.34
N CYS A 262 11.67 -14.71 8.43
CA CYS A 262 12.93 -14.50 9.13
C CYS A 262 12.73 -14.62 10.65
N PRO A 263 13.15 -15.74 11.29
CA PRO A 263 12.84 -16.01 12.70
C PRO A 263 13.64 -15.16 13.71
N ILE A 264 14.72 -14.50 13.27
CA ILE A 264 15.61 -13.74 14.15
C ILE A 264 15.22 -12.26 14.33
N LEU A 265 14.18 -11.78 13.62
CA LEU A 265 13.77 -10.38 13.71
C LEU A 265 13.30 -10.04 15.13
N GLU A 266 13.75 -8.90 15.65
CA GLU A 266 13.43 -8.43 17.00
C GLU A 266 12.16 -7.57 17.06
N GLY A 267 11.63 -7.15 15.91
CA GLY A 267 10.47 -6.27 15.77
C GLY A 267 10.33 -5.75 14.34
N MET A 268 9.32 -4.92 14.09
CA MET A 268 9.10 -4.25 12.81
C MET A 268 9.69 -2.83 12.85
N GLU A 269 10.41 -2.42 11.80
CA GLU A 269 10.96 -1.06 11.72
C GLU A 269 9.84 -0.01 11.60
N LEU A 270 9.97 1.04 12.41
CA LEU A 270 9.21 2.27 12.30
C LEU A 270 9.97 3.24 11.39
N GLU A 271 9.21 4.05 10.67
CA GLU A 271 9.71 5.10 9.79
C GLU A 271 10.65 6.06 10.54
N ASN A 272 11.81 6.34 9.94
CA ASN A 272 12.87 7.19 10.48
C ASN A 272 13.08 8.49 9.68
N GLN A 273 12.32 8.71 8.60
CA GLN A 273 12.38 9.90 7.74
C GLN A 273 11.03 10.64 7.69
N GLY A 274 10.95 11.71 6.88
CA GLY A 274 9.72 12.49 6.68
C GLY A 274 9.38 13.50 7.79
N GLY A 275 10.19 13.58 8.86
CA GLY A 275 10.04 14.55 9.95
C GLY A 275 8.97 14.16 10.98
N ALA A 276 8.68 15.06 11.93
CA ALA A 276 7.93 14.74 13.15
C ALA A 276 6.48 14.21 12.94
N GLY A 277 5.87 14.49 11.78
CA GLY A 277 4.55 13.96 11.42
C GLY A 277 4.59 12.53 10.87
N THR A 278 5.76 12.07 10.42
CA THR A 278 5.95 10.81 9.72
C THR A 278 6.80 9.84 10.52
N GLU A 279 7.95 10.30 11.01
CA GLU A 279 8.87 9.58 11.87
C GLU A 279 8.12 9.01 13.10
N PHE A 280 8.40 7.75 13.44
CA PHE A 280 7.74 6.95 14.49
C PHE A 280 6.24 6.69 14.33
N ASN A 281 5.52 7.50 13.57
CA ASN A 281 4.07 7.38 13.43
C ASN A 281 3.66 6.42 12.32
N HIS A 282 4.61 5.89 11.56
CA HIS A 282 4.34 5.00 10.43
C HIS A 282 5.27 3.79 10.43
N TRP A 283 4.88 2.77 9.69
CA TRP A 283 5.78 1.68 9.33
C TRP A 283 6.82 2.11 8.32
N GLU A 284 8.02 1.53 8.42
CA GLU A 284 9.11 1.70 7.46
C GLU A 284 8.67 1.37 6.02
N LYS A 285 8.59 2.39 5.15
CA LYS A 285 8.04 2.21 3.80
C LYS A 285 8.93 1.33 2.93
N ARG A 286 10.25 1.32 3.12
CA ARG A 286 11.15 0.40 2.40
C ARG A 286 10.73 -1.06 2.57
N LEU A 287 10.21 -1.40 3.75
CA LEU A 287 9.91 -2.78 4.14
C LEU A 287 8.47 -3.20 3.94
N LEU A 288 7.50 -2.28 3.99
CA LEU A 288 6.08 -2.59 3.86
C LEU A 288 5.34 -1.85 2.74
N GLU A 289 6.00 -0.96 1.98
CA GLU A 289 5.52 -0.19 0.82
C GLU A 289 4.02 0.14 0.79
N ASN A 290 3.16 -0.76 0.28
CA ASN A 290 1.72 -0.56 0.14
C ASN A 290 0.90 -0.89 1.39
N GLU A 291 1.53 -1.07 2.54
CA GLU A 291 0.81 -1.13 3.82
C GLU A 291 0.19 0.24 4.13
N SER A 292 -1.09 0.23 4.53
CA SER A 292 -1.89 1.44 4.68
C SER A 292 -1.36 2.44 5.70
N ILE A 293 -0.53 2.02 6.67
CA ILE A 293 0.07 2.85 7.74
C ILE A 293 1.53 3.24 7.41
N THR A 294 1.96 3.15 6.14
CA THR A 294 3.20 3.79 5.69
C THR A 294 2.99 5.30 5.49
N GLY A 295 4.07 6.09 5.64
CA GLY A 295 4.03 7.56 5.72
C GLY A 295 3.81 8.32 4.41
N SER A 296 3.33 7.67 3.35
CA SER A 296 3.04 8.34 2.08
C SER A 296 1.90 7.66 1.31
N HIS A 297 1.20 8.44 0.49
CA HIS A 297 0.22 7.88 -0.44
C HIS A 297 0.88 6.94 -1.45
N THR A 298 0.27 5.76 -1.62
CA THR A 298 0.61 4.75 -2.62
C THR A 298 -0.69 4.12 -3.10
N GLN A 299 -0.68 3.57 -4.30
CA GLN A 299 -1.83 2.90 -4.87
C GLN A 299 -2.01 1.51 -4.25
N ASN A 300 -3.25 1.00 -4.22
CA ASN A 300 -3.55 -0.35 -3.71
C ASN A 300 -3.07 -0.59 -2.26
N ARG A 301 -3.35 0.38 -1.38
CA ARG A 301 -3.04 0.26 0.05
C ARG A 301 -3.83 -0.86 0.72
N VAL A 302 -3.14 -1.62 1.57
CA VAL A 302 -3.71 -2.76 2.29
C VAL A 302 -3.56 -2.62 3.80
N PHE A 303 -4.62 -2.90 4.54
CA PHE A 303 -4.55 -3.06 6.00
C PHE A 303 -4.15 -4.50 6.31
N SER A 304 -2.86 -4.70 6.50
CA SER A 304 -2.26 -6.03 6.62
C SER A 304 -2.41 -6.61 8.03
N ARG A 305 -1.96 -7.87 8.20
CA ARG A 305 -1.82 -8.49 9.52
C ARG A 305 -0.89 -7.68 10.45
N MET A 306 0.03 -6.87 9.90
CA MET A 306 0.93 -6.02 10.68
C MET A 306 0.15 -4.94 11.44
N THR A 307 -0.70 -4.18 10.74
CA THR A 307 -1.55 -3.14 11.37
C THR A 307 -2.54 -3.73 12.36
N LEU A 308 -3.09 -4.91 12.08
CA LEU A 308 -3.97 -5.58 13.04
C LEU A 308 -3.22 -6.05 14.30
N ALA A 309 -1.99 -6.54 14.15
CA ALA A 309 -1.16 -7.01 15.24
C ALA A 309 -0.79 -5.91 16.23
N ILE A 310 -0.36 -4.75 15.74
CA ILE A 310 -0.04 -3.62 16.61
C ILE A 310 -1.27 -3.13 17.38
N MET A 311 -2.43 -3.04 16.70
CA MET A 311 -3.66 -2.63 17.37
C MET A 311 -4.09 -3.64 18.44
N GLU A 312 -3.84 -4.94 18.24
CA GLU A 312 -4.11 -5.95 19.27
C GLU A 312 -3.08 -5.94 20.41
N ASP A 313 -1.79 -5.68 20.12
CA ASP A 313 -0.73 -5.56 21.13
C ASP A 313 -0.90 -4.36 22.06
N THR A 314 -1.76 -3.39 21.70
CA THR A 314 -2.17 -2.34 22.65
C THR A 314 -3.01 -2.87 23.80
N VAL A 315 -3.58 -4.07 23.66
CA VAL A 315 -4.63 -4.72 24.47
C VAL A 315 -5.93 -3.95 24.64
N TRP A 316 -6.03 -2.78 24.02
CA TRP A 316 -7.24 -1.98 23.92
C TRP A 316 -8.28 -2.63 23.00
N TYR A 317 -7.80 -3.37 22.00
CA TYR A 317 -8.61 -4.01 20.98
C TYR A 317 -8.26 -5.49 20.84
N ARG A 318 -9.22 -6.30 20.43
CA ARG A 318 -8.97 -7.60 19.81
C ARG A 318 -9.18 -7.49 18.31
N ALA A 319 -8.15 -7.83 17.53
CA ALA A 319 -8.21 -7.77 16.09
C ALA A 319 -8.93 -8.99 15.51
N ASN A 320 -9.61 -8.78 14.38
CA ASN A 320 -10.15 -9.84 13.56
C ASN A 320 -9.25 -10.05 12.35
N TYR A 321 -8.28 -10.96 12.48
CA TYR A 321 -7.32 -11.26 11.40
C TYR A 321 -7.95 -11.82 10.12
N SER A 322 -9.24 -12.19 10.11
CA SER A 322 -9.94 -12.53 8.85
C SER A 322 -10.17 -11.31 7.95
N MET A 323 -10.09 -10.10 8.52
CA MET A 323 -10.19 -8.82 7.80
C MET A 323 -8.85 -8.35 7.25
N ALA A 324 -7.75 -9.04 7.58
CA ALA A 324 -6.42 -8.68 7.11
C ALA A 324 -6.33 -8.83 5.60
N GLU A 325 -5.92 -7.77 4.93
CA GLU A 325 -5.62 -7.78 3.52
C GLU A 325 -4.22 -8.37 3.29
N ASN A 326 -4.01 -8.93 2.10
CA ASN A 326 -2.77 -9.61 1.78
C ASN A 326 -1.70 -8.60 1.35
N LEU A 327 -0.60 -8.54 2.10
CA LEU A 327 0.58 -7.75 1.76
C LEU A 327 1.60 -8.69 1.10
N GLU A 328 1.90 -8.46 -0.18
CA GLU A 328 2.91 -9.26 -0.90
C GLU A 328 4.31 -8.63 -0.85
N TRP A 329 4.39 -7.31 -0.66
CA TRP A 329 5.66 -6.62 -0.54
C TRP A 329 6.49 -7.17 0.62
N GLY A 330 7.74 -7.56 0.36
CA GLY A 330 8.65 -8.12 1.37
C GLY A 330 8.36 -9.57 1.78
N ARG A 331 7.23 -10.14 1.37
CA ARG A 331 6.78 -11.45 1.86
C ARG A 331 7.77 -12.55 1.48
N GLY A 332 8.27 -13.27 2.49
CA GLY A 332 9.20 -14.37 2.31
C GLY A 332 10.58 -14.01 1.78
N LEU A 333 10.96 -12.72 1.72
CA LEU A 333 12.24 -12.28 1.15
C LEU A 333 13.45 -12.45 2.09
N GLY A 334 13.22 -12.92 3.32
CA GLY A 334 14.24 -13.34 4.26
C GLY A 334 14.89 -12.20 5.04
N CYS A 335 15.86 -12.57 5.88
CA CYS A 335 16.48 -11.64 6.82
C CYS A 335 17.32 -10.55 6.13
N ASP A 336 17.99 -10.88 5.02
CA ASP A 336 18.83 -9.93 4.29
C ASP A 336 18.00 -8.80 3.68
N PHE A 337 16.74 -9.06 3.28
CA PHE A 337 15.83 -8.01 2.81
C PHE A 337 15.53 -6.99 3.90
N VAL A 338 15.32 -7.48 5.13
CA VAL A 338 14.91 -6.64 6.25
C VAL A 338 16.10 -5.89 6.84
N MET A 339 17.18 -6.62 7.14
CA MET A 339 18.27 -6.17 8.00
C MET A 339 19.46 -5.55 7.25
N LYS A 340 19.42 -5.50 5.91
CA LYS A 340 20.47 -4.95 5.05
C LYS A 340 19.87 -3.91 4.10
N SER A 341 20.75 -3.16 3.44
CA SER A 341 20.33 -2.19 2.43
C SER A 341 19.76 -2.87 1.19
N CYS A 342 18.92 -2.15 0.44
CA CYS A 342 18.43 -2.64 -0.84
C CYS A 342 19.55 -2.87 -1.86
N LYS A 343 20.69 -2.18 -1.74
CA LYS A 343 21.92 -2.49 -2.49
C LYS A 343 22.37 -3.91 -2.22
N PHE A 344 22.63 -4.26 -0.96
CA PHE A 344 23.11 -5.58 -0.56
C PHE A 344 22.20 -6.68 -1.11
N TRP A 345 20.88 -6.50 -0.90
CA TRP A 345 19.90 -7.46 -1.35
C TRP A 345 19.88 -7.60 -2.88
N LYS A 346 19.93 -6.49 -3.63
CA LYS A 346 19.99 -6.52 -5.10
C LYS A 346 21.23 -7.23 -5.62
N ASP A 347 22.40 -6.93 -5.05
CA ASP A 347 23.67 -7.47 -5.51
C ASP A 347 23.76 -8.98 -5.26
N GLN A 348 23.25 -9.45 -4.12
CA GLN A 348 23.14 -10.88 -3.82
C GLN A 348 22.23 -11.65 -4.80
N HIS A 349 21.21 -10.97 -5.36
CA HIS A 349 20.19 -11.59 -6.20
C HIS A 349 20.37 -11.37 -7.71
N ARG A 350 21.27 -10.47 -8.13
CA ARG A 350 21.51 -10.08 -9.53
C ARG A 350 21.78 -11.26 -10.47
N HIS A 351 22.38 -12.33 -9.97
CA HIS A 351 22.72 -13.53 -10.75
C HIS A 351 21.84 -14.75 -10.47
N THR A 352 21.04 -14.73 -9.40
CA THR A 352 20.25 -15.89 -8.95
C THR A 352 18.77 -15.74 -9.27
N ARG A 353 18.27 -14.51 -9.47
CA ARG A 353 16.88 -14.24 -9.80
C ARG A 353 16.71 -13.71 -11.23
N PRO A 354 15.62 -14.09 -11.93
CA PRO A 354 15.30 -13.52 -13.24
C PRO A 354 15.05 -12.01 -13.19
N THR A 355 14.54 -11.51 -12.06
CA THR A 355 14.22 -10.10 -11.83
C THR A 355 14.66 -9.68 -10.43
N LEU A 356 14.97 -8.39 -10.26
CA LEU A 356 15.38 -7.79 -8.97
C LEU A 356 14.18 -7.33 -8.12
N SER A 357 12.96 -7.74 -8.48
CA SER A 357 11.72 -7.31 -7.82
C SER A 357 11.72 -7.70 -6.32
N PRO A 358 11.33 -6.79 -5.40
CA PRO A 358 10.59 -5.55 -5.67
C PRO A 358 11.46 -4.34 -6.06
N TYR A 359 12.77 -4.41 -5.81
CA TYR A 359 13.69 -3.34 -6.15
C TYR A 359 14.05 -3.32 -7.65
N CYS A 360 14.68 -2.24 -8.10
CA CYS A 360 15.07 -2.08 -9.50
C CYS A 360 16.35 -1.26 -9.66
N ASP A 361 16.90 -1.22 -10.88
CA ASP A 361 18.11 -0.47 -11.23
C ASP A 361 18.04 0.22 -12.60
N SER A 362 16.88 0.25 -13.26
CA SER A 362 16.67 1.00 -14.50
C SER A 362 16.31 2.46 -14.22
N VAL A 363 17.03 3.39 -14.83
CA VAL A 363 16.71 4.82 -14.69
C VAL A 363 15.36 5.11 -15.33
N ARG A 364 14.53 5.90 -14.64
CA ARG A 364 13.28 6.42 -15.19
C ARG A 364 13.59 7.46 -16.26
N SER A 365 13.66 7.03 -17.52
CA SER A 365 13.90 7.88 -18.69
C SER A 365 12.75 7.81 -19.70
N ALA A 366 12.75 8.69 -20.70
CA ALA A 366 11.95 8.55 -21.91
C ALA A 366 12.84 8.02 -23.05
N PRO A 367 12.50 6.89 -23.70
CA PRO A 367 11.33 6.05 -23.47
C PRO A 367 11.40 5.25 -22.17
N LEU A 368 10.23 4.87 -21.65
CA LEU A 368 10.07 4.14 -20.40
C LEU A 368 10.44 2.66 -20.59
N GLN A 369 11.28 2.15 -19.71
CA GLN A 369 11.48 0.72 -19.55
C GLN A 369 10.41 0.17 -18.61
N LEU A 370 9.40 -0.49 -19.17
CA LEU A 370 8.29 -1.04 -18.41
C LEU A 370 8.71 -2.32 -17.68
N THR A 371 8.18 -2.49 -16.47
CA THR A 371 8.41 -3.63 -15.57
C THR A 371 7.06 -4.10 -15.02
N CYS A 372 7.06 -5.10 -14.15
CA CYS A 372 5.84 -5.49 -13.44
C CYS A 372 5.96 -5.12 -11.96
N ARG A 373 4.84 -4.79 -11.34
CA ARG A 373 4.72 -4.76 -9.88
C ARG A 373 5.06 -6.15 -9.33
N GLN A 374 5.54 -6.21 -8.09
CA GLN A 374 5.99 -7.44 -7.40
C GLN A 374 4.98 -8.60 -7.51
N ASP A 375 3.69 -8.32 -7.38
CA ASP A 375 2.60 -9.32 -7.44
C ASP A 375 2.07 -9.57 -8.86
N GLN A 376 2.70 -8.97 -9.87
CA GLN A 376 2.33 -9.05 -11.28
C GLN A 376 0.88 -8.62 -11.57
N LEU A 377 0.27 -7.76 -10.76
CA LEU A 377 -1.09 -7.28 -11.02
C LEU A 377 -1.14 -5.97 -11.81
N ALA A 378 0.00 -5.28 -11.94
CA ALA A 378 0.10 -4.02 -12.66
C ALA A 378 1.41 -3.90 -13.46
N VAL A 379 1.34 -3.17 -14.56
CA VAL A 379 2.52 -2.65 -15.25
C VAL A 379 3.12 -1.53 -14.40
N ALA A 380 4.45 -1.50 -14.30
CA ALA A 380 5.18 -0.63 -13.40
C ALA A 380 6.40 -0.01 -14.09
N VAL A 381 6.96 1.03 -13.50
CA VAL A 381 8.23 1.65 -13.88
C VAL A 381 9.13 1.72 -12.68
N CYS A 382 10.44 1.56 -12.88
CA CYS A 382 11.40 1.80 -11.81
C CYS A 382 11.37 3.29 -11.44
N ASN A 383 11.21 3.60 -10.16
CA ASN A 383 11.18 4.99 -9.67
C ASN A 383 12.58 5.58 -9.43
N LEU A 384 13.63 5.01 -10.04
CA LEU A 384 15.00 5.51 -9.94
C LEU A 384 15.15 6.81 -10.74
N GLN A 385 15.61 7.87 -10.09
CA GLN A 385 15.80 9.19 -10.69
C GLN A 385 17.06 9.88 -10.19
N LYS A 386 17.48 10.93 -10.90
CA LYS A 386 18.55 11.85 -10.47
C LYS A 386 17.96 12.96 -9.60
N PHE A 387 18.53 13.16 -8.42
CA PHE A 387 18.23 14.29 -7.54
C PHE A 387 19.07 15.51 -7.91
N PRO A 388 18.58 16.73 -7.61
CA PRO A 388 19.35 17.96 -7.86
C PRO A 388 20.55 18.12 -6.91
N HIS A 389 20.64 17.30 -5.87
CA HIS A 389 21.71 17.28 -4.88
C HIS A 389 22.24 15.85 -4.69
N VAL A 390 23.44 15.74 -4.13
CA VAL A 390 24.02 14.46 -3.72
C VAL A 390 23.24 13.91 -2.53
N LEU A 391 22.85 12.65 -2.61
CA LEU A 391 22.13 11.97 -1.52
C LEU A 391 23.08 11.73 -0.33
N PRO A 392 22.56 11.63 0.90
CA PRO A 392 23.36 11.22 2.06
C PRO A 392 24.08 9.90 1.80
N ALA A 393 25.30 9.74 2.32
CA ALA A 393 26.16 8.61 2.02
C ALA A 393 25.52 7.24 2.34
N GLU A 394 24.67 7.17 3.37
CA GLU A 394 23.95 5.95 3.74
C GLU A 394 22.89 5.49 2.72
N TYR A 395 22.46 6.39 1.83
CA TYR A 395 21.44 6.16 0.81
C TYR A 395 22.01 6.10 -0.62
N GLN A 396 23.34 6.10 -0.77
CA GLN A 396 24.00 5.95 -2.06
C GLN A 396 24.19 4.46 -2.37
N TYR A 397 23.38 3.89 -3.27
CA TYR A 397 23.30 2.43 -3.46
C TYR A 397 23.97 1.85 -4.71
N PHE A 398 24.54 2.70 -5.57
CA PHE A 398 24.92 2.27 -6.91
C PHE A 398 26.41 2.45 -7.18
N ASP A 399 27.09 1.34 -7.45
CA ASP A 399 28.45 1.34 -7.97
C ASP A 399 28.48 1.57 -9.49
N HIS A 400 27.40 1.19 -10.18
CA HIS A 400 27.23 1.39 -11.61
C HIS A 400 25.74 1.48 -11.96
N ILE A 401 25.38 2.40 -12.85
CA ILE A 401 24.08 2.46 -13.52
C ILE A 401 24.36 2.60 -15.02
N PRO A 402 23.79 1.74 -15.89
CA PRO A 402 24.02 1.83 -17.33
C PRO A 402 23.68 3.22 -17.89
N GLY A 403 24.63 3.84 -18.59
CA GLY A 403 24.45 5.15 -19.22
C GLY A 403 24.56 6.37 -18.27
N VAL A 404 24.89 6.16 -17.00
CA VAL A 404 25.10 7.23 -16.02
C VAL A 404 26.60 7.36 -15.70
N PRO A 405 27.20 8.57 -15.79
CA PRO A 405 28.58 8.81 -15.39
C PRO A 405 28.84 8.54 -13.90
N GLU A 406 30.05 8.13 -13.53
CA GLU A 406 30.38 7.78 -12.14
C GLU A 406 30.25 8.95 -11.16
N GLU A 407 30.54 10.17 -11.63
CA GLU A 407 30.42 11.41 -10.86
C GLU A 407 28.97 11.75 -10.47
N ASP A 408 28.01 11.24 -11.24
CA ASP A 408 26.58 11.49 -11.05
C ASP A 408 25.92 10.47 -10.13
N LEU A 409 26.49 9.26 -10.00
CA LEU A 409 25.92 8.15 -9.21
C LEU A 409 25.49 8.53 -7.78
N PRO A 410 26.24 9.37 -7.02
CA PRO A 410 25.84 9.79 -5.68
C PRO A 410 24.51 10.57 -5.62
N ALA A 411 24.03 11.10 -6.75
CA ALA A 411 22.77 11.81 -6.85
C ALA A 411 21.60 10.92 -7.33
N TYR A 412 21.82 9.63 -7.59
CA TYR A 412 20.77 8.71 -8.04
C TYR A 412 20.20 7.89 -6.89
N GLY A 413 18.88 7.86 -6.79
CA GLY A 413 18.13 7.07 -5.81
C GLY A 413 16.67 6.88 -6.22
N GLY A 414 15.93 6.09 -5.44
CA GLY A 414 14.48 5.97 -5.57
C GLY A 414 13.80 7.30 -5.28
N ALA A 415 12.74 7.63 -6.01
CA ALA A 415 12.02 8.90 -5.90
C ALA A 415 11.26 9.09 -4.57
N VAL A 416 11.07 8.02 -3.79
CA VAL A 416 10.37 8.05 -2.51
C VAL A 416 11.40 8.10 -1.39
N GLU A 417 11.55 9.27 -0.77
CA GLU A 417 12.53 9.52 0.31
C GLU A 417 12.38 8.51 1.43
N ILE A 418 11.19 8.43 2.05
CA ILE A 418 10.87 7.57 3.20
C ILE A 418 10.95 6.05 2.92
N ALA A 419 11.34 5.65 1.71
CA ALA A 419 11.68 4.27 1.41
C ALA A 419 13.20 4.08 1.44
N ASP A 420 13.91 4.81 2.30
CA ASP A 420 15.37 4.94 2.36
C ASP A 420 16.01 5.25 0.99
N TYR A 421 15.33 5.99 0.11
CA TYR A 421 15.73 6.17 -1.31
C TYR A 421 15.99 4.85 -2.08
N CYS A 422 15.43 3.73 -1.64
CA CYS A 422 15.56 2.47 -2.35
C CYS A 422 14.70 2.50 -3.63
N PRO A 423 15.28 2.22 -4.81
CA PRO A 423 14.55 2.19 -6.07
C PRO A 423 13.67 0.94 -6.17
N PHE A 424 12.41 1.10 -6.53
CA PHE A 424 11.47 -0.01 -6.74
C PHE A 424 10.52 0.20 -7.91
N SER A 425 9.95 -0.91 -8.40
CA SER A 425 8.97 -0.90 -9.48
C SER A 425 7.62 -0.40 -8.97
N GLN A 426 7.25 0.81 -9.38
CA GLN A 426 6.01 1.48 -8.98
C GLN A 426 5.00 1.49 -10.14
N GLU A 427 3.75 1.20 -9.82
CA GLU A 427 2.66 1.37 -10.80
C GLU A 427 2.38 2.83 -11.10
N PHE A 428 1.71 3.10 -12.22
CA PHE A 428 1.46 4.46 -12.66
C PHE A 428 0.12 4.57 -13.37
N SER A 429 -0.31 5.80 -13.59
CA SER A 429 -1.49 6.11 -14.39
C SER A 429 -1.06 6.76 -15.69
N TRP A 430 -1.79 6.49 -16.76
CA TRP A 430 -1.59 7.14 -18.04
C TRP A 430 -2.35 8.46 -18.06
N HIS A 431 -1.67 9.55 -18.43
CA HIS A 431 -2.24 10.87 -18.56
C HIS A 431 -2.05 11.41 -19.97
N VAL A 432 -3.05 12.09 -20.52
CA VAL A 432 -2.98 12.77 -21.82
C VAL A 432 -3.36 14.23 -21.60
N GLY A 433 -2.46 15.16 -21.92
CA GLY A 433 -2.68 16.59 -21.64
C GLY A 433 -2.84 16.92 -20.14
N GLY A 434 -2.31 16.08 -19.25
CA GLY A 434 -2.47 16.18 -17.81
C GLY A 434 -3.71 15.47 -17.25
N GLU A 435 -4.69 15.13 -18.10
CA GLU A 435 -5.91 14.44 -17.67
C GLU A 435 -5.69 12.93 -17.54
N TYR A 436 -6.13 12.37 -16.42
CA TYR A 436 -6.12 10.92 -16.17
C TYR A 436 -6.89 10.17 -17.27
N GLN A 437 -6.30 9.11 -17.78
CA GLN A 437 -6.93 8.22 -18.75
C GLN A 437 -7.31 6.90 -18.09
N HIS A 438 -6.31 6.17 -17.60
CA HIS A 438 -6.49 4.86 -16.97
C HIS A 438 -5.28 4.49 -16.11
N SER A 439 -5.46 3.53 -15.18
CA SER A 439 -4.36 3.00 -14.38
C SER A 439 -3.60 1.91 -15.14
N SER A 440 -2.43 1.52 -14.65
CA SER A 440 -1.64 0.41 -15.19
C SER A 440 -2.02 -0.97 -14.64
N TYR A 441 -3.13 -1.06 -13.88
CA TYR A 441 -3.59 -2.30 -13.25
C TYR A 441 -4.24 -3.24 -14.28
N CYS A 442 -3.76 -4.48 -14.36
CA CYS A 442 -4.12 -5.41 -15.44
C CYS A 442 -5.53 -5.98 -15.34
N ARG A 443 -6.14 -5.97 -14.14
CA ARG A 443 -7.42 -6.66 -13.91
C ARG A 443 -8.67 -5.81 -14.15
N ILE A 444 -8.51 -4.52 -14.42
CA ILE A 444 -9.61 -3.59 -14.71
C ILE A 444 -9.86 -3.61 -16.22
N GLN A 445 -11.07 -4.01 -16.63
CA GLN A 445 -11.43 -4.15 -18.04
C GLN A 445 -11.42 -2.81 -18.78
N GLU A 446 -11.74 -1.73 -18.07
CA GLU A 446 -11.80 -0.34 -18.54
C GLU A 446 -10.41 0.19 -18.93
N ASN A 447 -9.32 -0.44 -18.45
CA ASN A 447 -7.96 -0.10 -18.81
C ASN A 447 -7.53 -0.66 -20.18
N GLN A 448 -8.40 -1.44 -20.87
CA GLN A 448 -8.08 -2.04 -22.17
C GLN A 448 -7.71 -0.97 -23.21
N PRO A 449 -6.50 -1.01 -23.79
CA PRO A 449 -6.11 -0.08 -24.84
C PRO A 449 -7.00 -0.20 -26.07
N ALA A 450 -7.31 0.95 -26.69
CA ALA A 450 -7.98 0.98 -27.99
C ALA A 450 -7.20 0.18 -29.02
N THR A 451 -7.90 -0.50 -29.94
CA THR A 451 -7.32 -1.43 -30.92
C THR A 451 -6.09 -0.91 -31.66
N TRP A 452 -6.09 0.38 -32.03
CA TRP A 452 -5.02 1.02 -32.80
C TRP A 452 -3.84 1.50 -31.95
N ARG A 453 -3.97 1.50 -30.61
CA ARG A 453 -2.92 1.80 -29.61
C ARG A 453 -2.42 0.54 -28.88
N ASN A 454 -2.99 -0.63 -29.14
CA ASN A 454 -2.65 -1.87 -28.45
C ASN A 454 -1.40 -2.54 -29.04
N TYR A 455 -0.25 -1.85 -28.99
CA TYR A 455 1.00 -2.32 -29.61
C TYR A 455 1.49 -3.66 -29.06
N GLY A 456 1.27 -3.91 -27.76
CA GLY A 456 1.68 -5.13 -27.06
C GLY A 456 0.74 -6.32 -27.25
N ALA A 457 -0.36 -6.18 -28.02
CA ALA A 457 -1.46 -7.14 -28.07
C ALA A 457 -2.00 -7.52 -26.67
N GLU A 458 -2.01 -6.54 -25.77
CA GLU A 458 -2.41 -6.66 -24.38
C GLU A 458 -3.90 -6.96 -24.23
N GLN A 459 -4.22 -7.68 -23.16
CA GLN A 459 -5.59 -7.98 -22.75
C GLN A 459 -5.74 -7.68 -21.27
N TYR A 460 -6.62 -6.73 -20.95
CA TYR A 460 -6.99 -6.36 -19.59
C TYR A 460 -8.30 -7.05 -19.19
N GLY A 461 -8.45 -7.33 -17.89
CA GLY A 461 -9.64 -7.95 -17.32
C GLY A 461 -9.31 -8.90 -16.17
N PRO A 462 -10.33 -9.47 -15.48
CA PRO A 462 -10.14 -10.16 -14.19
C PRO A 462 -9.11 -11.30 -14.16
N GLY A 463 -8.88 -11.96 -15.30
CA GLY A 463 -7.89 -13.04 -15.44
C GLY A 463 -6.52 -12.59 -15.97
N SER A 464 -6.26 -11.28 -16.04
CA SER A 464 -5.03 -10.73 -16.61
C SER A 464 -4.00 -10.36 -15.56
N VAL A 465 -2.73 -10.53 -15.94
CA VAL A 465 -1.55 -10.27 -15.12
C VAL A 465 -0.48 -9.60 -15.97
N CYS A 466 0.45 -8.91 -15.31
CA CYS A 466 1.60 -8.30 -15.94
C CYS A 466 2.67 -9.35 -16.24
N LEU A 467 3.06 -9.48 -17.50
CA LEU A 467 4.15 -10.35 -17.95
C LEU A 467 5.28 -9.51 -18.54
N TYR A 468 6.52 -9.94 -18.30
CA TYR A 468 7.70 -9.34 -18.89
C TYR A 468 7.79 -9.66 -20.39
N GLN A 469 8.17 -8.65 -21.17
CA GLN A 469 8.45 -8.74 -22.59
C GLN A 469 9.96 -8.81 -22.78
N LYS A 470 10.46 -9.84 -23.49
CA LYS A 470 11.89 -9.98 -23.79
C LYS A 470 12.33 -9.12 -24.98
N SER A 471 11.38 -8.81 -25.87
CA SER A 471 11.57 -7.95 -27.03
C SER A 471 10.37 -7.02 -27.17
N PRO A 472 10.53 -5.83 -27.79
CA PRO A 472 9.37 -5.01 -28.13
C PRO A 472 8.44 -5.79 -29.06
N PHE A 473 7.14 -5.62 -28.86
CA PHE A 473 6.17 -6.12 -29.82
C PHE A 473 6.22 -5.27 -31.09
N VAL A 474 6.16 -5.96 -32.22
CA VAL A 474 6.14 -5.38 -33.56
C VAL A 474 4.78 -5.67 -34.18
N MET A 475 4.12 -4.63 -34.66
CA MET A 475 2.86 -4.72 -35.39
C MET A 475 3.12 -4.44 -36.89
N GLU A 476 2.83 -5.41 -37.75
CA GLU A 476 3.16 -5.39 -39.17
C GLU A 476 1.94 -5.59 -40.07
N GLN A 477 1.85 -4.76 -41.10
CA GLN A 477 1.06 -4.93 -42.32
C GLN A 477 2.04 -4.96 -43.50
N CYS A 478 1.60 -5.37 -44.69
CA CYS A 478 2.47 -5.42 -45.87
C CYS A 478 3.32 -4.17 -46.11
N THR A 479 2.77 -2.99 -45.82
CA THR A 479 3.40 -1.70 -46.12
C THR A 479 3.75 -0.89 -44.88
N LYS A 480 3.43 -1.39 -43.68
CA LYS A 480 3.57 -0.63 -42.43
C LYS A 480 4.13 -1.53 -41.34
N ARG A 481 5.09 -1.00 -40.60
CA ARG A 481 5.69 -1.65 -39.44
C ARG A 481 5.75 -0.65 -38.31
N MET A 482 5.26 -1.03 -37.14
CA MET A 482 5.18 -0.17 -35.96
C MET A 482 5.70 -0.92 -34.74
N THR A 483 6.37 -0.17 -33.85
CA THR A 483 6.85 -0.62 -32.55
C THR A 483 6.60 0.49 -31.54
N TYR A 484 6.25 0.13 -30.31
CA TYR A 484 6.09 1.12 -29.24
C TYR A 484 7.41 1.29 -28.48
N PRO A 485 7.87 2.53 -28.23
CA PRO A 485 9.16 2.75 -27.62
C PRO A 485 9.16 2.46 -26.11
N ASP A 486 8.02 2.60 -25.44
CA ASP A 486 7.87 2.22 -24.03
C ASP A 486 7.46 0.73 -23.96
N TRP A 487 8.39 -0.15 -23.59
CA TRP A 487 8.12 -1.58 -23.54
C TRP A 487 8.95 -2.25 -22.45
N GLY A 488 8.68 -3.54 -22.21
CA GLY A 488 9.39 -4.35 -21.21
C GLY A 488 8.44 -5.20 -20.38
N SER A 489 7.16 -4.84 -20.35
CA SER A 489 6.07 -5.63 -19.80
C SER A 489 4.72 -5.21 -20.40
N GLY A 490 3.69 -6.02 -20.18
CA GLY A 490 2.31 -5.72 -20.58
C GLY A 490 1.31 -6.66 -19.91
N CYS A 491 0.03 -6.35 -20.01
CA CYS A 491 -1.03 -7.15 -19.40
C CYS A 491 -1.54 -8.25 -20.33
N TYR A 492 -1.54 -9.50 -19.86
CA TYR A 492 -1.99 -10.67 -20.62
C TYR A 492 -2.85 -11.58 -19.76
N LYS A 493 -3.86 -12.19 -20.38
CA LYS A 493 -4.72 -13.16 -19.70
C LYS A 493 -3.97 -14.46 -19.44
N VAL A 494 -4.19 -15.03 -18.26
CA VAL A 494 -3.66 -16.36 -17.89
C VAL A 494 -4.78 -17.30 -17.48
N SER A 495 -4.54 -18.60 -17.61
CA SER A 495 -5.44 -19.65 -17.09
C SER A 495 -4.65 -20.87 -16.63
N CYS A 496 -5.14 -21.52 -15.58
CA CYS A 496 -4.56 -22.76 -15.08
C CYS A 496 -5.28 -23.97 -15.69
N THR A 497 -4.52 -24.95 -16.17
CA THR A 497 -5.01 -26.26 -16.61
C THR A 497 -4.29 -27.37 -15.84
N ALA A 498 -4.72 -28.63 -16.02
CA ALA A 498 -4.01 -29.78 -15.46
C ALA A 498 -2.56 -29.89 -15.96
N GLN A 499 -2.25 -29.30 -17.10
CA GLN A 499 -0.92 -29.24 -17.72
C GLN A 499 -0.13 -27.98 -17.35
N GLY A 500 -0.62 -27.18 -16.38
CA GLY A 500 0.06 -26.00 -15.86
C GLY A 500 -0.54 -24.68 -16.33
N LEU A 501 0.31 -23.64 -16.37
CA LEU A 501 -0.10 -22.26 -16.69
C LEU A 501 -0.16 -22.05 -18.21
N LEU A 502 -1.26 -21.48 -18.71
CA LEU A 502 -1.37 -20.98 -20.08
C LEU A 502 -1.40 -19.45 -20.09
N VAL A 503 -0.61 -18.85 -20.99
CA VAL A 503 -0.65 -17.43 -21.32
C VAL A 503 -1.45 -17.26 -22.61
N TRP A 504 -2.40 -16.33 -22.61
CA TRP A 504 -3.24 -16.02 -23.75
C TRP A 504 -2.81 -14.70 -24.38
N VAL A 505 -2.64 -14.71 -25.70
CA VAL A 505 -2.56 -13.50 -26.50
C VAL A 505 -3.70 -13.54 -27.50
N GLN A 506 -4.75 -12.76 -27.22
CA GLN A 506 -6.03 -12.84 -27.92
C GLN A 506 -6.63 -14.26 -27.82
N ASN A 507 -6.82 -14.93 -28.96
CA ASN A 507 -7.41 -16.28 -29.00
C ASN A 507 -6.36 -17.40 -29.01
N GLU A 508 -5.08 -17.05 -29.04
CA GLU A 508 -3.97 -18.03 -29.06
C GLU A 508 -3.46 -18.26 -27.63
N SER A 509 -3.25 -19.53 -27.28
CA SER A 509 -2.72 -19.92 -25.97
C SER A 509 -1.30 -20.49 -26.10
N TYR A 510 -0.47 -20.15 -25.12
CA TYR A 510 0.93 -20.53 -25.04
C TYR A 510 1.20 -21.19 -23.70
N PRO A 511 1.65 -22.47 -23.67
CA PRO A 511 1.92 -23.16 -22.43
C PRO A 511 3.22 -22.66 -21.78
N CYS A 512 3.12 -22.30 -20.50
CA CYS A 512 4.23 -21.96 -19.64
C CYS A 512 4.62 -23.18 -18.79
N VAL A 513 5.66 -23.85 -19.27
CA VAL A 513 6.16 -25.13 -18.77
C VAL A 513 7.17 -24.93 -17.64
N ARG A 514 7.96 -23.85 -17.70
CA ARG A 514 8.93 -23.49 -16.66
C ARG A 514 9.05 -21.98 -16.51
N THR A 515 9.41 -21.53 -15.31
CA THR A 515 9.73 -20.12 -15.03
C THR A 515 10.83 -19.62 -15.97
N GLY A 516 10.66 -18.42 -16.53
CA GLY A 516 11.64 -17.81 -17.42
C GLY A 516 11.62 -18.36 -18.86
N GLN A 517 10.72 -19.31 -19.19
CA GLN A 517 10.54 -19.76 -20.57
C GLN A 517 10.15 -18.58 -21.47
N VAL A 518 10.84 -18.43 -22.59
CA VAL A 518 10.50 -17.44 -23.61
C VAL A 518 9.46 -18.04 -24.55
N ILE A 519 8.31 -17.38 -24.67
CA ILE A 519 7.27 -17.71 -25.65
C ILE A 519 7.35 -16.74 -26.83
N ASN A 520 7.42 -17.28 -28.05
CA ASN A 520 7.39 -16.51 -29.27
C ASN A 520 5.94 -16.32 -29.71
N VAL A 521 5.48 -15.08 -29.67
CA VAL A 521 4.14 -14.68 -30.06
C VAL A 521 4.18 -14.23 -31.52
N SER A 522 3.29 -14.79 -32.35
CA SER A 522 3.05 -14.36 -33.73
C SER A 522 1.58 -14.60 -34.05
N ILE A 523 0.77 -13.55 -33.95
CA ILE A 523 -0.70 -13.63 -34.09
C ILE A 523 -1.23 -12.61 -35.10
N ARG A 524 -2.41 -12.86 -35.67
CA ARG A 524 -3.10 -11.90 -36.53
C ARG A 524 -4.28 -11.29 -35.79
N MET A 525 -4.31 -9.97 -35.68
CA MET A 525 -5.38 -9.21 -35.02
C MET A 525 -5.70 -7.96 -35.83
N ASN A 526 -6.98 -7.75 -36.17
CA ASN A 526 -7.47 -6.55 -36.87
C ASN A 526 -6.70 -6.19 -38.15
N GLY A 527 -6.30 -7.21 -38.93
CA GLY A 527 -5.55 -7.03 -40.17
C GLY A 527 -4.05 -6.75 -40.00
N TRP A 528 -3.54 -6.79 -38.77
CA TRP A 528 -2.11 -6.67 -38.46
C TRP A 528 -1.55 -8.01 -37.94
N VAL A 529 -0.27 -8.26 -38.20
CA VAL A 529 0.50 -9.35 -37.59
C VAL A 529 1.30 -8.78 -36.43
N TYR A 530 1.07 -9.29 -35.23
CA TYR A 530 1.81 -8.94 -34.02
C TYR A 530 2.86 -10.00 -33.76
N SER A 531 4.12 -9.58 -33.64
CA SER A 531 5.25 -10.44 -33.31
C SER A 531 6.00 -9.93 -32.10
N GLY A 532 6.25 -10.79 -31.11
CA GLY A 532 6.93 -10.41 -29.87
C GLY A 532 7.35 -11.61 -29.04
N GLN A 533 8.00 -11.34 -27.91
CA GLN A 533 8.45 -12.38 -26.99
C GLN A 533 8.00 -12.05 -25.57
N LEU A 534 7.33 -13.00 -24.91
CA LEU A 534 6.97 -12.91 -23.50
C LEU A 534 7.78 -13.90 -22.68
N ILE A 535 7.94 -13.59 -21.40
CA ILE A 535 8.62 -14.44 -20.42
C ILE A 535 7.56 -15.06 -19.51
N CYS A 536 7.51 -16.38 -19.47
CA CYS A 536 6.62 -17.13 -18.60
C CYS A 536 6.95 -16.88 -17.12
N PRO A 537 5.94 -16.59 -16.30
CA PRO A 537 6.14 -16.42 -14.88
C PRO A 537 6.18 -17.79 -14.18
N THR A 538 6.35 -17.79 -12.86
CA THR A 538 6.30 -19.04 -12.08
C THR A 538 4.85 -19.52 -11.97
N CYS A 539 4.62 -20.81 -12.26
CA CYS A 539 3.27 -21.37 -12.26
C CYS A 539 2.61 -21.33 -10.87
N SER A 540 3.36 -21.60 -9.79
CA SER A 540 2.85 -21.63 -8.42
C SER A 540 2.32 -20.28 -7.93
N ASP A 541 2.71 -19.19 -8.58
CA ASP A 541 2.26 -17.85 -8.22
C ASP A 541 0.80 -17.61 -8.66
N PHE A 542 0.30 -18.42 -9.60
CA PHE A 542 -1.05 -18.27 -10.20
C PHE A 542 -1.92 -19.52 -10.08
N CYS A 543 -1.32 -20.71 -10.01
CA CYS A 543 -2.01 -21.98 -10.09
C CYS A 543 -1.75 -22.85 -8.85
N SER A 544 -2.79 -23.54 -8.37
CA SER A 544 -2.69 -24.50 -7.27
C SER A 544 -2.08 -25.83 -7.67
N VAL A 545 -2.11 -26.17 -8.97
CA VAL A 545 -1.55 -27.40 -9.54
C VAL A 545 -0.61 -27.00 -10.68
N CYS A 546 0.64 -27.43 -10.58
CA CYS A 546 1.69 -27.18 -11.56
C CYS A 546 2.45 -28.48 -11.82
N PRO A 547 2.66 -28.87 -13.09
CA PRO A 547 3.34 -30.12 -13.41
C PRO A 547 4.82 -30.06 -13.02
N LEU A 548 5.35 -31.17 -12.54
CA LEU A 548 6.77 -31.30 -12.22
C LEU A 548 7.60 -31.42 -13.51
N PRO A 549 8.90 -31.04 -13.50
CA PRO A 549 9.76 -31.08 -14.70
C PRO A 549 9.77 -32.40 -15.49
N HIS A 550 9.51 -33.53 -14.82
CA HIS A 550 9.48 -34.87 -15.41
C HIS A 550 8.11 -35.29 -15.98
N GLU A 551 7.04 -34.57 -15.65
CA GLU A 551 5.68 -34.80 -16.17
C GLU A 551 5.45 -34.07 -17.50
N ILE A 552 6.42 -33.26 -17.91
CA ILE A 552 6.37 -32.42 -19.09
C ILE A 552 6.81 -33.25 -20.30
N SER A 553 5.87 -33.51 -21.21
CA SER A 553 6.20 -34.13 -22.51
C SER A 553 7.16 -33.24 -23.31
N PRO A 554 8.23 -33.79 -23.93
CA PRO A 554 9.12 -33.04 -24.80
C PRO A 554 8.43 -32.74 -26.14
N GLN A 555 7.39 -31.92 -26.13
CA GLN A 555 6.82 -31.37 -27.35
C GLN A 555 7.56 -30.07 -27.72
N ASN A 556 7.77 -29.87 -29.02
CA ASN A 556 8.22 -28.62 -29.64
C ASN A 556 7.14 -27.52 -29.52
N THR A 557 6.73 -27.14 -28.30
CA THR A 557 5.50 -26.37 -28.04
C THR A 557 5.62 -24.85 -28.14
N THR A 558 6.73 -24.29 -28.64
CA THR A 558 6.90 -22.82 -28.77
C THR A 558 7.37 -22.33 -30.13
N LYS A 559 7.13 -23.09 -31.20
CA LYS A 559 7.23 -22.54 -32.55
C LYS A 559 5.84 -22.10 -33.03
N SER A 560 5.44 -20.89 -32.65
CA SER A 560 4.45 -20.16 -33.44
C SER A 560 5.06 -19.97 -34.83
N ALA A 561 4.41 -20.51 -35.87
CA ALA A 561 4.86 -20.30 -37.24
C ALA A 561 4.81 -18.79 -37.53
N ARG A 562 5.93 -18.23 -37.99
CA ARG A 562 6.01 -16.80 -38.30
C ARG A 562 4.98 -16.48 -39.38
N LEU A 563 4.01 -15.64 -39.06
CA LEU A 563 2.96 -15.25 -40.00
C LEU A 563 3.52 -14.23 -40.99
N ASP A 564 3.31 -14.49 -42.28
CA ASP A 564 3.61 -13.50 -43.33
C ASP A 564 2.48 -12.46 -43.38
N PRO A 565 2.75 -11.17 -43.10
CA PRO A 565 1.75 -10.11 -43.22
C PRO A 565 1.23 -9.95 -44.66
N CYS A 566 1.93 -10.47 -45.67
CA CYS A 566 1.58 -10.38 -47.08
C CYS A 566 0.96 -11.61 -47.72
N SER A 567 0.83 -12.70 -46.98
CA SER A 567 0.06 -13.85 -47.45
C SER A 567 -1.42 -13.45 -47.57
N ARG A 568 -1.87 -13.22 -48.81
CA ARG A 568 -3.29 -13.04 -49.14
C ARG A 568 -3.94 -14.42 -49.12
N SER A 569 -4.88 -14.67 -48.20
CA SER A 569 -5.84 -15.80 -48.30
C SER A 569 -6.81 -15.68 -49.50
N SER A 570 -6.48 -14.86 -50.51
CA SER A 570 -7.29 -14.66 -51.72
C SER A 570 -7.09 -15.76 -52.76
N CYS A 571 -6.02 -16.56 -52.71
CA CYS A 571 -5.79 -17.60 -53.71
C CYS A 571 -6.75 -18.79 -53.61
N LEU A 572 -7.31 -19.09 -52.43
CA LEU A 572 -8.28 -20.18 -52.29
C LEU A 572 -9.64 -19.82 -52.92
N VAL A 573 -10.07 -18.57 -52.81
CA VAL A 573 -11.35 -18.12 -53.39
C VAL A 573 -11.26 -18.00 -54.92
N VAL A 574 -10.14 -17.49 -55.45
CA VAL A 574 -9.94 -17.40 -56.91
C VAL A 574 -9.83 -18.79 -57.55
N ASN A 575 -9.15 -19.74 -56.90
CA ASN A 575 -9.04 -21.11 -57.42
C ASN A 575 -10.38 -21.87 -57.35
N LEU A 576 -11.22 -21.64 -56.34
CA LEU A 576 -12.55 -22.27 -56.27
C LEU A 576 -13.51 -21.72 -57.34
N TRP A 577 -13.49 -20.40 -57.56
CA TRP A 577 -14.31 -19.76 -58.60
C TRP A 577 -13.86 -20.14 -60.00
N GLN A 578 -12.55 -20.25 -60.24
CA GLN A 578 -12.02 -20.78 -61.51
C GLN A 578 -12.38 -22.25 -61.70
N LEU A 579 -12.31 -23.10 -60.66
CA LEU A 579 -12.77 -24.50 -60.77
C LEU A 579 -14.27 -24.58 -61.11
N LEU A 580 -15.12 -23.79 -60.45
CA LEU A 580 -16.56 -23.72 -60.71
C LEU A 580 -16.88 -23.22 -62.12
N LEU A 581 -16.14 -22.23 -62.63
CA LEU A 581 -16.25 -21.75 -64.01
C LEU A 581 -15.75 -22.76 -65.05
N THR A 582 -14.79 -23.62 -64.71
CA THR A 582 -14.32 -24.70 -65.61
C THR A 582 -15.20 -25.96 -65.58
N LEU A 583 -15.87 -26.25 -64.46
CA LEU A 583 -16.72 -27.44 -64.31
C LEU A 583 -18.17 -27.24 -64.77
N THR A 584 -18.65 -25.99 -64.83
CA THR A 584 -20.00 -25.66 -65.31
C THR A 584 -20.27 -26.06 -66.76
N PRO A 585 -19.39 -25.82 -67.76
CA PRO A 585 -19.61 -26.30 -69.12
C PRO A 585 -19.50 -27.84 -69.26
N LEU A 586 -18.72 -28.51 -68.40
CA LEU A 586 -18.62 -29.98 -68.36
C LEU A 586 -19.91 -30.65 -67.85
N LEU A 587 -20.54 -30.07 -66.83
CA LEU A 587 -21.83 -30.52 -66.30
C LEU A 587 -23.00 -30.27 -67.26
N ILE A 588 -22.98 -29.15 -67.99
CA ILE A 588 -23.99 -28.85 -69.02
C ILE A 588 -23.83 -29.78 -70.23
N GLY A 589 -22.60 -30.11 -70.63
CA GLY A 589 -22.34 -31.10 -71.70
C GLY A 589 -22.83 -32.51 -71.36
N PHE A 590 -22.67 -32.95 -70.10
CA PHE A 590 -23.19 -34.24 -69.64
C PHE A 590 -24.72 -34.31 -69.58
N LEU A 591 -25.39 -33.19 -69.28
CA LEU A 591 -26.86 -33.12 -69.24
C LEU A 591 -27.50 -33.02 -70.63
N LEU A 592 -26.77 -32.51 -71.64
CA LEU A 592 -27.26 -32.40 -73.02
C LEU A 592 -26.98 -33.66 -73.87
N CYS A 593 -26.03 -34.52 -73.50
CA CYS A 593 -25.77 -35.80 -74.18
C CYS A 593 -26.59 -37.00 -73.64
N GLY A 594 -27.44 -36.79 -72.62
CA GLY A 594 -28.27 -37.84 -72.00
C GLY A 594 -29.72 -37.90 -72.48
N ARG A 595 -30.08 -37.16 -73.52
CA ARG A 595 -31.40 -37.21 -74.17
C ARG A 595 -31.22 -37.33 -75.68
N ASP A 596 -30.95 -38.54 -76.12
CA ASP A 596 -31.46 -39.13 -77.37
C ASP A 596 -31.48 -40.66 -77.21
#